data_AF-A0A178XUT0-F1
#
_entry.id   AF-A0A178XUT0-F1
#
_cell.length_a   1.000
_cell.length_b   1.000
_cell.length_c   1.000
_cell.angle_alpha   90.00
_cell.angle_beta   90.00
_cell.angle_gamma   90.00
#
_symmetry.space_group_name_H-M   'P 1'
#
loop_
_entity.id
_entity.type
_entity.pdbx_description
1 polymer ?
#
loop_
_entity_poly.entity_id
_entity_poly.type
_entity_poly.pdbx_seq_one_letter_code
_entity_poly.pdbx_strand_id
1 'polypeptide(L)'
;MVRILFFILLVLALALGFGWLADRPGELSLIWQGQRIEMSLMRAATILISLVAALLIVVWLIRTIWLSPHTVTRYFRARKRDRGYQALSTGLIAAGAGDAVLARKMAGRARGLIRVDQEPLIHLLEAQTALIEGKYDDARRKFELMADDEETRELGLRGLYLEAKRLGANEAARQYAERAAEKAPHLSWATLATLDQRSQAGQWDEAIRLLDQSRAANVLDKKEANRKKAVLLTARAAGRLEADPKAARDDALAALKLDDRLVPAALVAAKALFREDSLRKGASILEKIWKQEPHPEVARLYVRARGGDSAVDRLKRAKRLETLRGNNAVSLATVAEAALEARELELARTKAEAAARLAPSESVFLLLADIEEADTGDEGRIRHWMAQALRSPRDPAWTADGVTSPTWLPVSPVSGRLDAFEWKAPPSPLAGATEDGRLDPDDAIRSLPPVAPDQQATAPAAPAATRSEESQPVLEAERPTPTSAPIKLPERKEPAAPPAKGEETEEEEAAPFFGRPPDDPGVRERMVEEGSKASFRLF
;
A
#
# COMPACT_ATOMS: atom_id res chain seq x y z
N MET A 1 64.05 8.59 27.60
CA MET A 1 65.36 7.94 27.86
C MET A 1 65.97 8.38 29.19
N VAL A 2 66.23 9.66 29.47
CA VAL A 2 66.89 10.15 30.71
C VAL A 2 66.45 9.46 32.02
N ARG A 3 65.15 9.26 32.26
CA ARG A 3 64.63 8.57 33.47
C ARG A 3 65.16 7.13 33.64
N ILE A 4 65.41 6.42 32.55
CA ILE A 4 65.95 5.05 32.55
C ILE A 4 67.45 5.10 32.87
N LEU A 5 68.19 6.04 32.28
CA LEU A 5 69.61 6.24 32.58
C LEU A 5 69.83 6.56 34.07
N PHE A 6 69.01 7.47 34.63
CA PHE A 6 69.05 7.81 36.05
C PHE A 6 68.70 6.61 36.95
N PHE A 7 67.71 5.80 36.57
CA PHE A 7 67.37 4.57 37.31
C PHE A 7 68.51 3.54 37.29
N ILE A 8 69.14 3.31 36.14
CA ILE A 8 70.31 2.42 36.03
C ILE A 8 71.47 2.92 36.90
N LEU A 9 71.76 4.23 36.87
CA LEU A 9 72.83 4.84 37.67
C LEU A 9 72.52 4.75 39.18
N LEU A 10 71.27 4.96 39.59
CA LEU A 10 70.81 4.77 40.97
C LEU A 10 70.96 3.31 41.44
N VAL A 11 70.57 2.34 40.61
CA VAL A 11 70.70 0.90 40.90
C VAL A 11 72.18 0.49 40.98
N LEU A 12 73.04 1.02 40.10
CA LEU A 12 74.48 0.79 40.14
C LEU A 12 75.11 1.36 41.43
N ALA A 13 74.73 2.59 41.81
CA ALA A 13 75.21 3.22 43.04
C ALA A 13 74.74 2.47 44.30
N LEU A 14 73.50 1.99 44.32
CA LEU A 14 73.00 1.11 45.38
C LEU A 14 73.77 -0.22 45.44
N ALA A 15 73.99 -0.88 44.30
CA ALA A 15 74.74 -2.14 44.25
C ALA A 15 76.18 -2.00 44.76
N LEU A 16 76.87 -0.91 44.38
CA LEU A 16 78.20 -0.57 44.90
C LEU A 16 78.18 -0.29 46.41
N GLY A 17 77.17 0.43 46.90
CA GLY A 17 76.96 0.66 48.34
C GLY A 17 76.71 -0.63 49.11
N PHE A 18 75.95 -1.58 48.55
CA PHE A 18 75.71 -2.89 49.16
C PHE A 18 76.94 -3.79 49.18
N GLY A 19 77.75 -3.81 48.12
CA GLY A 19 79.03 -4.52 48.12
C GLY A 19 79.96 -4.02 49.23
N TRP A 20 80.19 -2.70 49.27
CA TRP A 20 81.04 -2.07 50.29
C TRP A 20 80.54 -2.28 51.73
N LEU A 21 79.22 -2.35 51.94
CA LEU A 21 78.62 -2.63 53.25
C LEU A 21 78.69 -4.12 53.64
N ALA A 22 78.66 -5.03 52.66
CA ALA A 22 78.78 -6.47 52.90
C ALA A 22 80.18 -6.86 53.37
N ASP A 23 81.22 -6.21 52.83
CA ASP A 23 82.63 -6.46 53.18
C ASP A 23 83.04 -5.94 54.58
N ARG A 24 82.12 -5.33 55.33
CA ARG A 24 82.38 -4.80 56.69
C ARG A 24 81.41 -5.38 57.73
N PRO A 25 81.76 -6.50 58.39
CA PRO A 25 80.95 -7.06 59.48
C PRO A 25 80.93 -6.10 60.68
N GLY A 26 79.78 -5.46 60.89
CA GLY A 26 79.49 -4.67 62.09
C GLY A 26 78.31 -5.26 62.87
N GLU A 27 78.34 -5.09 64.19
CA GLU A 27 77.23 -5.43 65.07
C GLU A 27 76.51 -4.14 65.49
N LEU A 28 75.17 -4.16 65.40
CA LEU A 28 74.32 -3.05 65.78
C LEU A 28 73.52 -3.47 67.02
N SER A 29 73.94 -3.03 68.21
CA SER A 29 73.18 -3.27 69.44
C SER A 29 72.15 -2.17 69.67
N LEU A 30 70.88 -2.45 69.43
CA LEU A 30 69.78 -1.54 69.75
C LEU A 30 69.30 -1.82 71.18
N ILE A 31 69.18 -0.77 72.01
CA ILE A 31 68.58 -0.88 73.35
C ILE A 31 67.15 -0.36 73.26
N TRP A 32 66.17 -1.24 73.45
CA TRP A 32 64.75 -0.92 73.36
C TRP A 32 64.02 -1.44 74.60
N GLN A 33 63.36 -0.55 75.35
CA GLN A 33 62.67 -0.87 76.61
C GLN A 33 63.51 -1.71 77.60
N GLY A 34 64.82 -1.45 77.67
CA GLY A 34 65.76 -2.17 78.54
C GLY A 34 66.23 -3.53 78.02
N GLN A 35 65.67 -4.04 76.93
CA GLN A 35 66.21 -5.21 76.22
C GLN A 35 67.30 -4.77 75.24
N ARG A 36 68.45 -5.46 75.25
CA ARG A 36 69.52 -5.28 74.26
C ARG A 36 69.29 -6.26 73.12
N ILE A 37 68.91 -5.76 71.94
CA ILE A 37 68.74 -6.56 70.73
C ILE A 37 70.00 -6.36 69.89
N GLU A 38 70.86 -7.38 69.89
CA GLU A 38 72.06 -7.45 69.07
C GLU A 38 71.70 -8.04 67.70
N MET A 39 71.90 -7.26 66.65
CA MET A 39 71.63 -7.67 65.28
C MET A 39 72.82 -7.33 64.38
N SER A 40 73.16 -8.22 63.44
CA SER A 40 74.19 -7.94 62.44
C SER A 40 73.75 -6.80 61.53
N LEU A 41 74.69 -5.93 61.15
CA LEU A 41 74.42 -4.72 60.35
C LEU A 41 73.63 -5.02 59.06
N MET A 42 73.89 -6.17 58.42
CA MET A 42 73.15 -6.66 57.24
C MET A 42 71.66 -6.94 57.53
N ARG A 43 71.32 -7.45 58.72
CA ARG A 43 69.91 -7.66 59.13
C ARG A 43 69.21 -6.33 59.39
N ALA A 44 69.86 -5.40 60.08
CA ALA A 44 69.34 -4.05 60.30
C ALA A 44 69.10 -3.30 58.98
N ALA A 45 70.06 -3.36 58.05
CA ALA A 45 69.95 -2.77 56.72
C ALA A 45 68.76 -3.37 55.94
N THR A 46 68.67 -4.70 55.86
CA THR A 46 67.58 -5.39 55.13
C THR A 46 66.19 -5.01 55.67
N ILE A 47 66.03 -4.90 57.00
CA ILE A 47 64.77 -4.46 57.62
C ILE A 47 64.44 -3.01 57.20
N LEU A 48 65.41 -2.10 57.28
CA LEU A 48 65.22 -0.68 56.90
C LEU A 48 64.83 -0.54 55.42
N ILE A 49 65.51 -1.26 54.53
CA ILE A 49 65.22 -1.26 53.08
C ILE A 49 63.83 -1.81 52.80
N SER A 50 63.45 -2.91 53.48
CA SER A 50 62.11 -3.51 53.33
C SER A 50 61.01 -2.55 53.78
N LEU A 51 61.24 -1.80 54.86
CA LEU A 51 60.31 -0.79 55.36
C LEU A 51 60.19 0.42 54.42
N VAL A 52 61.31 0.89 53.86
CA VAL A 52 61.30 1.96 52.83
C VAL A 52 60.61 1.50 51.54
N ALA A 53 60.87 0.26 51.09
CA ALA A 53 60.20 -0.32 49.92
C ALA A 53 58.68 -0.46 50.15
N ALA A 54 58.26 -0.95 51.31
CA ALA A 54 56.85 -1.03 51.68
C ALA A 54 56.18 0.36 51.70
N LEU A 55 56.84 1.37 52.27
CA LEU A 55 56.34 2.76 52.27
C LEU A 55 56.19 3.31 50.84
N LEU A 56 57.17 3.08 49.96
CA LEU A 56 57.11 3.49 48.55
C LEU A 56 55.98 2.79 47.80
N ILE A 57 55.74 1.50 48.05
CA ILE A 57 54.62 0.73 47.49
C ILE A 57 53.28 1.30 47.97
N VAL A 58 53.14 1.61 49.27
CA VAL A 58 51.91 2.21 49.83
C VAL A 58 51.65 3.60 49.22
N VAL A 59 52.66 4.47 49.13
CA VAL A 59 52.53 5.79 48.51
C VAL A 59 52.21 5.68 47.02
N TRP A 60 52.81 4.73 46.29
CA TRP A 60 52.47 4.45 44.89
C TRP A 60 51.04 3.95 44.72
N LEU A 61 50.57 3.07 45.61
CA LEU A 61 49.21 2.53 45.57
C LEU A 61 48.16 3.62 45.83
N ILE A 62 48.35 4.43 46.88
CA ILE A 62 47.49 5.57 47.20
C ILE A 62 47.45 6.55 46.02
N ARG A 63 48.63 6.91 45.47
CA ARG A 63 48.73 7.81 44.32
C ARG A 63 48.03 7.24 43.08
N THR A 64 48.18 5.94 42.81
CA THR A 64 47.56 5.28 41.65
C THR A 64 46.03 5.22 41.77
N ILE A 65 45.50 4.98 42.97
CA ILE A 65 44.06 5.00 43.23
C ILE A 65 43.49 6.42 43.11
N TRP A 66 44.13 7.41 43.75
CA TRP A 66 43.63 8.80 43.80
C TRP A 66 43.83 9.61 42.51
N LEU A 67 44.87 9.31 41.71
CA LEU A 67 45.14 10.02 40.44
C LEU A 67 44.59 9.29 39.19
N SER A 68 43.80 8.22 39.35
CA SER A 68 43.13 7.53 38.23
C SER A 68 41.61 7.79 38.07
N PRO A 69 40.99 8.91 38.53
CA PRO A 69 39.54 9.09 38.40
C PRO A 69 39.08 9.19 36.93
N HIS A 70 39.98 9.54 36.01
CA HIS A 70 39.71 9.61 34.57
C HIS A 70 39.41 8.24 33.93
N THR A 71 39.95 7.14 34.47
CA THR A 71 39.65 5.78 33.97
C THR A 71 38.30 5.30 34.49
N VAL A 72 38.05 5.49 35.78
CA VAL A 72 36.82 5.10 36.49
C VAL A 72 35.60 5.85 35.94
N THR A 73 35.71 7.17 35.79
CA THR A 73 34.62 7.99 35.21
C THR A 73 34.33 7.63 33.75
N ARG A 74 35.35 7.29 32.95
CA ARG A 74 35.17 6.78 31.57
C ARG A 74 34.41 5.45 31.56
N TYR A 75 34.76 4.51 32.43
CA TYR A 75 34.07 3.21 32.54
C TYR A 75 32.59 3.38 32.91
N PHE A 76 32.28 4.17 33.95
CA PHE A 76 30.89 4.43 34.34
C PHE A 76 30.10 5.21 33.29
N ARG A 77 30.73 6.18 32.59
CA ARG A 77 30.07 6.93 31.49
C ARG A 77 29.76 6.03 30.30
N ALA A 78 30.67 5.13 29.92
CA ALA A 78 30.41 4.10 28.91
C ALA A 78 29.21 3.23 29.34
N ARG A 79 29.28 2.59 30.53
CA ARG A 79 28.22 1.69 31.00
C ARG A 79 26.88 2.39 31.24
N LYS A 80 26.84 3.71 31.47
CA LYS A 80 25.60 4.51 31.47
C LYS A 80 25.03 4.65 30.05
N ARG A 81 25.87 4.99 29.08
CA ARG A 81 25.50 5.13 27.66
C ARG A 81 25.05 3.81 27.04
N ASP A 82 25.75 2.70 27.31
CA ASP A 82 25.45 1.39 26.73
C ASP A 82 24.07 0.88 27.19
N ARG A 83 23.72 1.09 28.48
CA ARG A 83 22.35 0.86 29.00
C ARG A 83 21.31 1.78 28.36
N GLY A 84 21.71 2.98 27.93
CA GLY A 84 20.87 3.93 27.22
C GLY A 84 20.55 3.46 25.80
N TYR A 85 21.55 2.97 25.07
CA TYR A 85 21.35 2.35 23.76
C TYR A 85 20.52 1.07 23.83
N GLN A 86 20.73 0.22 24.86
CA GLN A 86 19.88 -0.94 25.12
C GLN A 86 18.42 -0.55 25.39
N ALA A 87 18.19 0.54 26.12
CA ALA A 87 16.84 1.07 26.32
C ALA A 87 16.26 1.62 25.00
N LEU A 88 17.03 2.42 24.24
CA LEU A 88 16.60 2.98 22.96
C LEU A 88 16.21 1.89 21.95
N SER A 89 17.05 0.86 21.77
CA SER A 89 16.75 -0.24 20.84
C SER A 89 15.57 -1.09 21.30
N THR A 90 15.46 -1.41 22.59
CA THR A 90 14.29 -2.13 23.13
C THR A 90 13.01 -1.28 23.00
N GLY A 91 13.11 0.04 23.16
CA GLY A 91 12.01 0.97 22.96
C GLY A 91 11.56 1.05 21.51
N LEU A 92 12.49 1.11 20.55
CA LEU A 92 12.17 1.12 19.12
C LEU A 92 11.56 -0.21 18.66
N ILE A 93 12.04 -1.34 19.17
CA ILE A 93 11.42 -2.65 18.93
C ILE A 93 10.00 -2.71 19.52
N ALA A 94 9.81 -2.22 20.76
CA ALA A 94 8.49 -2.15 21.39
C ALA A 94 7.52 -1.24 20.61
N ALA A 95 7.97 -0.08 20.14
CA ALA A 95 7.18 0.82 19.31
C ALA A 95 6.81 0.18 17.97
N GLY A 96 7.76 -0.49 17.29
CA GLY A 96 7.50 -1.25 16.06
C GLY A 96 6.53 -2.42 16.25
N ALA A 97 6.47 -2.99 17.46
CA ALA A 97 5.52 -4.04 17.84
C ALA A 97 4.18 -3.50 18.41
N GLY A 98 4.01 -2.19 18.55
CA GLY A 98 2.81 -1.56 19.11
C GLY A 98 2.70 -1.54 20.65
N ASP A 99 3.71 -2.02 21.39
CA ASP A 99 3.73 -1.92 22.85
C ASP A 99 4.14 -0.51 23.31
N ALA A 100 3.15 0.38 23.33
CA ALA A 100 3.29 1.74 23.83
C ALA A 100 3.77 1.82 25.29
N VAL A 101 3.45 0.82 26.14
CA VAL A 101 3.78 0.87 27.57
C VAL A 101 5.27 0.60 27.77
N LEU A 102 5.81 -0.41 27.10
CA LEU A 102 7.24 -0.70 27.09
C LEU A 102 8.02 0.38 26.33
N ALA A 103 7.52 0.86 25.19
CA ALA A 103 8.12 1.94 24.43
C ALA A 103 8.27 3.22 25.27
N ARG A 104 7.19 3.68 25.92
CA ARG A 104 7.21 4.84 26.84
C ARG A 104 8.20 4.66 28.00
N LYS A 105 8.18 3.48 28.63
CA LYS A 105 9.08 3.14 29.75
C LYS A 105 10.55 3.16 29.33
N MET A 106 10.85 2.68 28.12
CA MET A 106 12.20 2.64 27.57
C MET A 106 12.66 3.99 27.01
N ALA A 107 11.76 4.81 26.42
CA ALA A 107 12.04 6.18 26.02
C ALA A 107 12.45 7.05 27.22
N GLY A 108 11.67 7.01 28.31
CA GLY A 108 12.02 7.71 29.56
C GLY A 108 13.35 7.22 30.16
N ARG A 109 13.63 5.91 30.06
CA ARG A 109 14.90 5.32 30.48
C ARG A 109 16.09 5.76 29.61
N ALA A 110 15.92 5.84 28.29
CA ALA A 110 16.93 6.35 27.36
C ALA A 110 17.24 7.82 27.65
N ARG A 111 16.22 8.68 27.78
CA ARG A 111 16.34 10.12 28.12
C ARG A 111 17.05 10.39 29.45
N GLY A 112 16.91 9.50 30.44
CA GLY A 112 17.66 9.59 31.71
C GLY A 112 19.13 9.10 31.62
N LEU A 113 19.44 8.29 30.60
CA LEU A 113 20.74 7.64 30.42
C LEU A 113 21.66 8.36 29.42
N ILE A 114 21.10 8.92 28.35
CA ILE A 114 21.77 9.65 27.28
C ILE A 114 21.17 11.07 27.18
N ARG A 115 21.98 12.07 26.80
CA ARG A 115 21.49 13.43 26.54
C ARG A 115 20.78 13.47 25.18
N VAL A 116 19.65 14.17 25.10
CA VAL A 116 18.83 14.22 23.87
C VAL A 116 19.57 14.95 22.75
N ASP A 117 20.21 16.07 23.08
CA ASP A 117 21.19 16.83 22.29
C ASP A 117 22.50 16.06 21.95
N GLN A 118 22.57 14.76 22.22
CA GLN A 118 23.63 13.86 21.74
C GLN A 118 23.08 12.59 21.05
N GLU A 119 21.77 12.42 20.96
CA GLU A 119 21.12 11.23 20.40
C GLU A 119 19.69 11.54 19.90
N PRO A 120 19.56 12.18 18.71
CA PRO A 120 18.27 12.64 18.20
C PRO A 120 17.23 11.52 17.99
N LEU A 121 17.65 10.25 17.89
CA LEU A 121 16.76 9.08 17.84
C LEU A 121 15.86 8.95 19.08
N ILE A 122 16.19 9.60 20.20
CA ILE A 122 15.30 9.68 21.37
C ILE A 122 14.02 10.46 21.02
N HIS A 123 14.09 11.51 20.20
CA HIS A 123 12.89 12.22 19.73
C HIS A 123 12.03 11.37 18.79
N LEU A 124 12.65 10.56 17.91
CA LEU A 124 11.92 9.61 17.07
C LEU A 124 11.13 8.60 17.90
N LEU A 125 11.77 7.97 18.88
CA LEU A 125 11.12 7.01 19.77
C LEU A 125 9.98 7.67 20.56
N GLU A 126 10.18 8.90 21.05
CA GLU A 126 9.13 9.67 21.73
C GLU A 126 7.94 9.99 20.80
N ALA A 127 8.19 10.38 19.56
CA ALA A 127 7.15 10.67 18.58
C ALA A 127 6.36 9.40 18.19
N GLN A 128 7.06 8.31 17.88
CA GLN A 128 6.44 7.00 17.58
C GLN A 128 5.61 6.49 18.77
N THR A 129 6.14 6.57 19.99
CA THR A 129 5.40 6.22 21.20
C THR A 129 4.13 7.06 21.32
N ALA A 130 4.22 8.38 21.13
CA ALA A 130 3.05 9.27 21.18
C ALA A 130 2.00 8.95 20.10
N LEU A 131 2.40 8.58 18.87
CA LEU A 131 1.47 8.12 17.82
C LEU A 131 0.69 6.87 18.21
N ILE A 132 1.37 5.85 18.79
CA ILE A 132 0.73 4.60 19.22
C ILE A 132 -0.19 4.84 20.42
N GLU A 133 0.15 5.82 21.28
CA GLU A 133 -0.71 6.29 22.38
C GLU A 133 -1.90 7.17 21.93
N GLY A 134 -2.04 7.48 20.64
CA GLY A 134 -3.06 8.41 20.12
C GLY A 134 -2.82 9.89 20.48
N LYS A 135 -1.64 10.23 21.02
CA LYS A 135 -1.25 11.59 21.42
C LYS A 135 -0.62 12.35 20.27
N TYR A 136 -1.43 12.59 19.24
CA TYR A 136 -1.01 13.24 18.01
C TYR A 136 -0.32 14.59 18.25
N ASP A 137 -0.85 15.44 19.14
CA ASP A 137 -0.22 16.74 19.44
C ASP A 137 1.18 16.62 20.08
N ASP A 138 1.45 15.56 20.85
CA ASP A 138 2.80 15.29 21.39
C ASP A 138 3.74 14.77 20.30
N ALA A 139 3.25 13.87 19.43
CA ALA A 139 4.02 13.38 18.29
C ALA A 139 4.40 14.52 17.34
N ARG A 140 3.44 15.38 16.99
CA ARG A 140 3.63 16.57 16.16
C ARG A 140 4.71 17.47 16.72
N ARG A 141 4.63 17.86 18.00
CA ARG A 141 5.66 18.68 18.67
C ARG A 141 7.06 18.05 18.61
N LYS A 142 7.15 16.73 18.67
CA LYS A 142 8.44 16.01 18.55
C LYS A 142 8.97 16.03 17.12
N PHE A 143 8.10 15.84 16.12
CA PHE A 143 8.51 15.95 14.72
C PHE A 143 8.82 17.40 14.30
N GLU A 144 8.19 18.41 14.89
CA GLU A 144 8.53 19.84 14.71
C GLU A 144 9.94 20.13 15.24
N LEU A 145 10.27 19.70 16.47
CA LEU A 145 11.64 19.80 17.01
C LEU A 145 12.68 19.09 16.14
N MET A 146 12.34 17.91 15.59
CA MET A 146 13.19 17.19 14.64
C MET A 146 13.29 17.84 13.25
N ALA A 147 12.34 18.68 12.84
CA ALA A 147 12.35 19.33 11.53
C ALA A 147 13.25 20.59 11.50
N ASP A 148 13.56 21.16 12.66
CA ASP A 148 14.43 22.33 12.78
C ASP A 148 15.91 21.93 12.89
N ASP A 149 16.21 20.88 13.68
CA ASP A 149 17.54 20.23 13.73
C ASP A 149 17.98 19.74 12.34
N GLU A 150 19.29 19.75 12.07
CA GLU A 150 19.87 19.33 10.80
C GLU A 150 20.03 17.81 10.69
N GLU A 151 20.39 17.12 11.78
CA GLU A 151 20.58 15.67 11.76
C GLU A 151 19.26 14.89 11.67
N THR A 152 18.14 15.47 12.12
CA THR A 152 16.81 14.82 12.06
C THR A 152 15.80 15.44 11.10
N ARG A 153 16.18 16.51 10.37
CA ARG A 153 15.29 17.31 9.49
C ARG A 153 14.37 16.47 8.61
N GLU A 154 14.98 15.53 7.90
CA GLU A 154 14.34 14.67 6.90
C GLU A 154 13.25 13.78 7.52
N LEU A 155 13.50 13.32 8.74
CA LEU A 155 12.64 12.41 9.48
C LEU A 155 11.52 13.16 10.21
N GLY A 156 11.81 14.35 10.75
CA GLY A 156 10.80 15.28 11.28
C GLY A 156 9.81 15.70 10.19
N LEU A 157 10.30 16.19 9.04
CA LEU A 157 9.45 16.57 7.91
C LEU A 157 8.64 15.39 7.35
N ARG A 158 9.18 14.17 7.33
CA ARG A 158 8.43 12.97 6.94
C ARG A 158 7.31 12.62 7.93
N GLY A 159 7.57 12.75 9.23
CA GLY A 159 6.55 12.55 10.27
C GLY A 159 5.39 13.55 10.12
N LEU A 160 5.72 14.84 10.01
CA LEU A 160 4.74 15.92 9.81
C LEU A 160 3.97 15.80 8.50
N TYR A 161 4.61 15.37 7.41
CA TYR A 161 3.94 15.10 6.13
C TYR A 161 2.86 14.01 6.28
N LEU A 162 3.21 12.88 6.91
CA LEU A 162 2.28 11.75 7.09
C LEU A 162 1.13 12.12 8.05
N GLU A 163 1.41 12.87 9.11
CA GLU A 163 0.41 13.35 10.04
C GLU A 163 -0.55 14.38 9.41
N ALA A 164 -0.02 15.34 8.64
CA ALA A 164 -0.82 16.30 7.90
C ALA A 164 -1.71 15.59 6.85
N LYS A 165 -1.20 14.57 6.16
CA LYS A 165 -2.01 13.73 5.27
C LYS A 165 -3.10 12.94 6.01
N ARG A 166 -2.80 12.37 7.19
CA ARG A 166 -3.80 11.69 8.05
C ARG A 166 -4.94 12.63 8.48
N LEU A 167 -4.63 13.91 8.71
CA LEU A 167 -5.59 14.94 9.10
C LEU A 167 -6.31 15.61 7.90
N GLY A 168 -6.00 15.23 6.66
CA GLY A 168 -6.52 15.91 5.45
C GLY A 168 -5.98 17.34 5.26
N ALA A 169 -4.98 17.76 6.05
CA ALA A 169 -4.37 19.09 6.03
C ALA A 169 -3.41 19.24 4.84
N ASN A 170 -3.97 19.19 3.63
CA ASN A 170 -3.21 19.11 2.38
C ASN A 170 -2.21 20.25 2.19
N GLU A 171 -2.53 21.48 2.59
CA GLU A 171 -1.61 22.63 2.49
C GLU A 171 -0.36 22.45 3.36
N ALA A 172 -0.52 22.01 4.61
CA ALA A 172 0.59 21.74 5.51
C ALA A 172 1.44 20.56 5.01
N ALA A 173 0.79 19.49 4.54
CA ALA A 173 1.49 18.36 3.90
C ALA A 173 2.34 18.83 2.70
N ARG A 174 1.79 19.71 1.85
CA ARG A 174 2.50 20.35 0.75
C ARG A 174 3.74 21.12 1.22
N GLN A 175 3.61 21.97 2.24
CA GLN A 175 4.74 22.74 2.79
C GLN A 175 5.84 21.84 3.37
N TYR A 176 5.48 20.74 4.05
CA TYR A 176 6.46 19.78 4.57
C TYR A 176 7.14 18.98 3.44
N ALA A 177 6.42 18.62 2.39
CA ALA A 177 6.98 17.96 1.21
C ALA A 177 7.92 18.88 0.42
N GLU A 178 7.54 20.14 0.20
CA GLU A 178 8.38 21.16 -0.44
C GLU A 178 9.67 21.40 0.35
N ARG A 179 9.58 21.66 1.66
CA ARG A 179 10.76 21.79 2.55
C ARG A 179 11.66 20.55 2.51
N ALA A 180 11.09 19.34 2.42
CA ALA A 180 11.86 18.11 2.33
C ALA A 180 12.55 17.96 0.96
N ALA A 181 11.87 18.31 -0.14
CA ALA A 181 12.44 18.25 -1.49
C ALA A 181 13.54 19.31 -1.71
N GLU A 182 13.44 20.49 -1.09
CA GLU A 182 14.47 21.53 -1.11
C GLU A 182 15.74 21.13 -0.34
N LYS A 183 15.58 20.55 0.86
CA LYS A 183 16.71 20.24 1.75
C LYS A 183 17.33 18.88 1.48
N ALA A 184 16.52 17.91 1.07
CA ALA A 184 16.93 16.53 0.83
C ALA A 184 16.37 16.02 -0.51
N PRO A 185 16.81 16.60 -1.65
CA PRO A 185 16.31 16.26 -3.00
C PRO A 185 16.60 14.81 -3.41
N HIS A 186 17.42 14.08 -2.65
CA HIS A 186 17.69 12.66 -2.85
C HIS A 186 16.57 11.75 -2.31
N LEU A 187 15.62 12.29 -1.55
CA LEU A 187 14.50 11.54 -0.97
C LEU A 187 13.33 11.43 -1.97
N SER A 188 13.19 10.24 -2.56
CA SER A 188 12.13 9.93 -3.52
C SER A 188 10.71 10.26 -3.03
N TRP A 189 10.42 10.04 -1.74
CA TRP A 189 9.10 10.36 -1.16
C TRP A 189 8.78 11.87 -1.21
N ALA A 190 9.77 12.73 -1.00
CA ALA A 190 9.60 14.18 -1.00
C ALA A 190 9.45 14.72 -2.44
N THR A 191 10.25 14.16 -3.37
CA THR A 191 10.07 14.40 -4.81
C THR A 191 8.67 14.00 -5.27
N LEU A 192 8.20 12.80 -4.92
CA LEU A 192 6.89 12.29 -5.33
C LEU A 192 5.72 13.08 -4.72
N ALA A 193 5.79 13.43 -3.43
CA ALA A 193 4.77 14.26 -2.79
C ALA A 193 4.67 15.66 -3.42
N THR A 194 5.81 16.27 -3.76
CA THR A 194 5.87 17.56 -4.47
C THR A 194 5.36 17.43 -5.92
N LEU A 195 5.63 16.29 -6.58
CA LEU A 195 5.15 15.99 -7.94
C LEU A 195 3.63 15.82 -7.97
N ASP A 196 3.07 15.05 -7.03
CA ASP A 196 1.64 14.86 -6.86
C ASP A 196 0.94 16.20 -6.60
N GLN A 197 1.49 17.05 -5.73
CA GLN A 197 1.00 18.41 -5.47
C GLN A 197 0.98 19.29 -6.73
N ARG A 198 2.10 19.38 -7.47
CA ARG A 198 2.16 20.18 -8.71
C ARG A 198 1.19 19.65 -9.76
N SER A 199 0.92 18.35 -9.76
CA SER A 199 -0.06 17.71 -10.63
C SER A 199 -1.50 18.08 -10.24
N GLN A 200 -1.84 18.10 -8.94
CA GLN A 200 -3.13 18.61 -8.45
C GLN A 200 -3.35 20.08 -8.83
N ALA A 201 -2.30 20.90 -8.75
CA ALA A 201 -2.34 22.32 -9.10
C ALA A 201 -2.34 22.59 -10.62
N GLY A 202 -2.31 21.56 -11.47
CA GLY A 202 -2.25 21.71 -12.94
C GLY A 202 -0.93 22.29 -13.46
N GLN A 203 0.13 22.34 -12.64
CA GLN A 203 1.43 22.93 -12.95
C GLN A 203 2.31 21.95 -13.75
N TRP A 204 1.77 21.44 -14.87
CA TRP A 204 2.37 20.33 -15.65
C TRP A 204 3.81 20.59 -16.08
N ASP A 205 4.12 21.82 -16.49
CA ASP A 205 5.47 22.20 -16.93
C ASP A 205 6.50 22.17 -15.77
N GLU A 206 6.10 22.47 -14.53
CA GLU A 206 6.95 22.37 -13.34
C GLU A 206 7.06 20.95 -12.80
N ALA A 207 5.99 20.16 -12.92
CA ALA A 207 6.00 18.73 -12.59
C ALA A 207 6.95 17.96 -13.52
N ILE A 208 6.91 18.22 -14.83
CA ILE A 208 7.82 17.61 -15.82
C ILE A 208 9.28 18.00 -15.55
N ARG A 209 9.56 19.27 -15.22
CA ARG A 209 10.92 19.72 -14.85
C ARG A 209 11.45 19.01 -13.60
N LEU A 210 10.64 18.92 -12.54
CA LEU A 210 10.99 18.21 -11.30
C LEU A 210 11.30 16.72 -11.57
N LEU A 211 10.48 16.09 -12.41
CA LEU A 211 10.64 14.67 -12.76
C LEU A 211 11.88 14.40 -13.62
N ASP A 212 12.22 15.28 -14.56
CA ASP A 212 13.46 15.18 -15.33
C ASP A 212 14.71 15.40 -14.46
N GLN A 213 14.65 16.31 -13.49
CA GLN A 213 15.72 16.53 -12.51
C GLN A 213 15.92 15.32 -11.60
N SER A 214 14.85 14.77 -11.01
CA SER A 214 14.95 13.60 -10.12
C SER A 214 15.43 12.34 -10.85
N ARG A 215 15.05 12.18 -12.11
CA ARG A 215 15.58 11.15 -13.01
C ARG A 215 17.07 11.34 -13.31
N ALA A 216 17.52 12.56 -13.59
CA ALA A 216 18.94 12.84 -13.82
C ALA A 216 19.79 12.56 -12.57
N ALA A 217 19.22 12.78 -11.38
CA ALA A 217 19.82 12.43 -10.08
C ALA A 217 19.66 10.94 -9.68
N ASN A 218 18.99 10.11 -10.50
CA ASN A 218 18.67 8.70 -10.22
C ASN A 218 17.85 8.47 -8.91
N VAL A 219 17.05 9.46 -8.50
CA VAL A 219 16.19 9.41 -7.30
C VAL A 219 14.92 8.57 -7.52
N LEU A 220 14.49 8.45 -8.79
CA LEU A 220 13.39 7.58 -9.21
C LEU A 220 13.90 6.61 -10.28
N ASP A 221 13.32 5.42 -10.32
CA ASP A 221 13.65 4.45 -11.37
C ASP A 221 13.27 4.99 -12.77
N LYS A 222 14.06 4.60 -13.78
CA LYS A 222 13.89 5.03 -15.17
C LYS A 222 12.53 4.63 -15.75
N LYS A 223 11.95 3.49 -15.37
CA LYS A 223 10.63 3.04 -15.81
C LYS A 223 9.52 3.86 -15.14
N GLU A 224 9.61 4.06 -13.83
CA GLU A 224 8.65 4.89 -13.09
C GLU A 224 8.66 6.34 -13.60
N ALA A 225 9.84 6.94 -13.76
CA ALA A 225 9.99 8.29 -14.27
C ALA A 225 9.51 8.43 -15.72
N ASN A 226 9.74 7.43 -16.59
CA ASN A 226 9.15 7.40 -17.94
C ASN A 226 7.62 7.38 -17.88
N ARG A 227 7.04 6.49 -17.06
CA ARG A 227 5.58 6.32 -16.92
C ARG A 227 4.91 7.59 -16.40
N LYS A 228 5.38 8.14 -15.27
CA LYS A 228 4.86 9.40 -14.72
C LYS A 228 5.03 10.57 -15.69
N LYS A 229 6.11 10.62 -16.47
CA LYS A 229 6.30 11.64 -17.51
C LYS A 229 5.33 11.49 -18.68
N ALA A 230 5.01 10.26 -19.10
CA ALA A 230 3.99 10.01 -20.12
C ALA A 230 2.60 10.49 -19.64
N VAL A 231 2.25 10.26 -18.38
CA VAL A 231 1.01 10.75 -17.77
C VAL A 231 0.97 12.28 -17.69
N LEU A 232 2.04 12.94 -17.24
CA LEU A 232 2.12 14.41 -17.19
C LEU A 232 2.03 15.07 -18.57
N LEU A 233 2.70 14.50 -19.57
CA LEU A 233 2.59 14.94 -20.96
C LEU A 233 1.17 14.74 -21.51
N THR A 234 0.51 13.64 -21.15
CA THR A 234 -0.89 13.38 -21.54
C THR A 234 -1.86 14.36 -20.87
N ALA A 235 -1.66 14.69 -19.59
CA ALA A 235 -2.43 15.70 -18.87
C ALA A 235 -2.28 17.09 -19.51
N ARG A 236 -1.03 17.48 -19.80
CA ARG A 236 -0.69 18.75 -20.47
C ARG A 236 -1.28 18.82 -21.88
N ALA A 237 -1.23 17.72 -22.63
CA ALA A 237 -1.83 17.60 -23.95
C ALA A 237 -3.36 17.72 -23.89
N ALA A 238 -4.02 17.04 -22.94
CA ALA A 238 -5.47 17.11 -22.76
C ALA A 238 -5.94 18.54 -22.43
N GLY A 239 -5.24 19.24 -21.53
CA GLY A 239 -5.53 20.64 -21.20
C GLY A 239 -5.27 21.63 -22.34
N ARG A 240 -4.36 21.31 -23.27
CA ARG A 240 -4.07 22.13 -24.47
C ARG A 240 -4.95 21.79 -25.68
N LEU A 241 -5.69 20.69 -25.64
CA LEU A 241 -6.35 20.08 -26.81
C LEU A 241 -7.36 20.98 -27.54
N GLU A 242 -8.04 21.90 -26.82
CA GLU A 242 -8.96 22.89 -27.39
C GLU A 242 -8.24 24.13 -27.94
N ALA A 243 -7.17 24.57 -27.28
CA ALA A 243 -6.51 25.86 -27.55
C ALA A 243 -5.34 25.75 -28.54
N ASP A 244 -4.57 24.67 -28.48
CA ASP A 244 -3.51 24.34 -29.44
C ASP A 244 -3.47 22.82 -29.69
N PRO A 245 -4.20 22.33 -30.71
CA PRO A 245 -4.14 20.93 -31.14
C PRO A 245 -2.74 20.46 -31.55
N LYS A 246 -1.85 21.35 -32.02
CA LYS A 246 -0.50 20.96 -32.48
C LYS A 246 0.42 20.68 -31.29
N ALA A 247 0.42 21.55 -30.29
CA ALA A 247 1.12 21.29 -29.03
C ALA A 247 0.54 20.07 -28.31
N ALA A 248 -0.79 19.90 -28.30
CA ALA A 248 -1.44 18.72 -27.73
C ALA A 248 -1.05 17.42 -28.45
N ARG A 249 -0.99 17.43 -29.79
CA ARG A 249 -0.48 16.30 -30.59
C ARG A 249 0.96 15.97 -30.18
N ASP A 250 1.86 16.95 -30.17
CA ASP A 250 3.28 16.69 -29.97
C ASP A 250 3.61 16.24 -28.54
N ASP A 251 2.90 16.76 -27.53
CA ASP A 251 2.96 16.28 -26.15
C ASP A 251 2.43 14.83 -26.02
N ALA A 252 1.29 14.51 -26.64
CA ALA A 252 0.72 13.15 -26.60
C ALA A 252 1.56 12.13 -27.40
N LEU A 253 2.16 12.54 -28.53
CA LEU A 253 3.14 11.73 -29.27
C LEU A 253 4.46 11.55 -28.50
N ALA A 254 4.85 12.51 -27.66
CA ALA A 254 5.98 12.35 -26.74
C ALA A 254 5.66 11.37 -25.60
N ALA A 255 4.44 11.40 -25.06
CA ALA A 255 3.96 10.41 -24.09
C ALA A 255 4.01 8.98 -24.67
N LEU A 256 3.48 8.77 -25.89
CA LEU A 256 3.48 7.47 -26.59
C LEU A 256 4.87 6.94 -26.99
N LYS A 257 5.93 7.74 -26.86
CA LYS A 257 7.34 7.31 -27.01
C LYS A 257 7.94 6.84 -25.67
N LEU A 258 7.33 7.18 -24.55
CA LEU A 258 7.77 6.82 -23.19
C LEU A 258 6.98 5.62 -22.64
N ASP A 259 5.67 5.58 -22.92
CA ASP A 259 4.77 4.46 -22.65
C ASP A 259 3.80 4.32 -23.82
N ASP A 260 3.95 3.27 -24.63
CA ASP A 260 3.16 3.06 -25.84
C ASP A 260 1.86 2.28 -25.61
N ARG A 261 1.56 1.95 -24.34
CA ARG A 261 0.33 1.31 -23.86
C ARG A 261 -0.62 2.29 -23.16
N LEU A 262 -0.18 3.53 -22.93
CA LEU A 262 -0.99 4.55 -22.26
C LEU A 262 -2.17 4.98 -23.15
N VAL A 263 -3.29 4.25 -23.05
CA VAL A 263 -4.52 4.48 -23.84
C VAL A 263 -4.96 5.96 -23.86
N PRO A 264 -5.00 6.70 -22.73
CA PRO A 264 -5.34 8.12 -22.73
C PRO A 264 -4.44 8.98 -23.64
N ALA A 265 -3.15 8.68 -23.76
CA ALA A 265 -2.23 9.38 -24.66
C ALA A 265 -2.62 9.18 -26.13
N ALA A 266 -3.02 7.96 -26.51
CA ALA A 266 -3.51 7.67 -27.85
C ALA A 266 -4.86 8.34 -28.15
N LEU A 267 -5.77 8.40 -27.18
CA LEU A 267 -7.03 9.12 -27.33
C LEU A 267 -6.80 10.62 -27.55
N VAL A 268 -5.91 11.25 -26.78
CA VAL A 268 -5.58 12.68 -26.95
C VAL A 268 -4.84 12.93 -28.26
N ALA A 269 -3.83 12.11 -28.62
CA ALA A 269 -3.11 12.22 -29.87
C ALA A 269 -4.02 12.07 -31.11
N ALA A 270 -4.97 11.13 -31.07
CA ALA A 270 -5.93 10.93 -32.15
C ALA A 270 -6.94 12.08 -32.24
N LYS A 271 -7.51 12.56 -31.12
CA LYS A 271 -8.38 13.75 -31.09
C LYS A 271 -7.68 14.98 -31.67
N ALA A 272 -6.42 15.20 -31.31
CA ALA A 272 -5.60 16.29 -31.86
C ALA A 272 -5.41 16.16 -33.38
N LEU A 273 -5.01 14.98 -33.85
CA LEU A 273 -4.83 14.69 -35.28
C LEU A 273 -6.14 14.79 -36.08
N PHE A 274 -7.30 14.50 -35.48
CA PHE A 274 -8.60 14.68 -36.14
C PHE A 274 -8.99 16.15 -36.28
N ARG A 275 -8.54 17.03 -35.37
CA ARG A 275 -8.67 18.49 -35.50
C ARG A 275 -7.66 19.12 -36.48
N GLU A 276 -6.59 18.40 -36.83
CA GLU A 276 -5.65 18.75 -37.90
C GLU A 276 -5.95 18.02 -39.23
N ASP A 277 -7.21 17.61 -39.46
CA ASP A 277 -7.71 16.84 -40.62
C ASP A 277 -6.92 15.55 -40.96
N SER A 278 -6.02 15.14 -40.08
CA SER A 278 -5.01 14.10 -40.28
C SER A 278 -5.57 12.72 -39.92
N LEU A 279 -6.81 12.44 -40.37
CA LEU A 279 -7.60 11.26 -40.04
C LEU A 279 -6.81 9.95 -40.15
N ARG A 280 -6.06 9.75 -41.24
CA ARG A 280 -5.26 8.54 -41.48
C ARG A 280 -4.14 8.35 -40.44
N LYS A 281 -3.57 9.43 -39.89
CA LYS A 281 -2.55 9.36 -38.83
C LYS A 281 -3.19 9.01 -37.48
N GLY A 282 -4.28 9.69 -37.11
CA GLY A 282 -5.00 9.42 -35.86
C GLY A 282 -5.56 8.00 -35.81
N ALA A 283 -6.19 7.53 -36.90
CA ALA A 283 -6.67 6.16 -37.04
C ALA A 283 -5.55 5.12 -36.87
N SER A 284 -4.37 5.35 -37.46
CA SER A 284 -3.22 4.45 -37.33
C SER A 284 -2.71 4.31 -35.88
N ILE A 285 -2.75 5.39 -35.08
CA ILE A 285 -2.38 5.35 -33.66
C ILE A 285 -3.39 4.51 -32.86
N LEU A 286 -4.69 4.71 -33.09
CA LEU A 286 -5.74 3.93 -32.45
C LEU A 286 -5.65 2.44 -32.85
N GLU A 287 -5.42 2.13 -34.13
CA GLU A 287 -5.18 0.76 -34.60
C GLU A 287 -3.91 0.11 -34.00
N LYS A 288 -2.88 0.90 -33.65
CA LYS A 288 -1.69 0.37 -32.97
C LYS A 288 -2.03 -0.06 -31.54
N ILE A 289 -2.73 0.78 -30.79
CA ILE A 289 -3.13 0.50 -29.40
C ILE A 289 -4.11 -0.68 -29.36
N TRP A 290 -5.11 -0.69 -30.25
CA TRP A 290 -6.10 -1.77 -30.39
C TRP A 290 -5.47 -3.16 -30.61
N LYS A 291 -4.33 -3.23 -31.33
CA LYS A 291 -3.54 -4.47 -31.53
C LYS A 291 -2.76 -4.90 -30.28
N GLN A 292 -2.56 -4.04 -29.30
CA GLN A 292 -2.06 -4.42 -27.99
C GLN A 292 -3.23 -4.80 -27.08
N GLU A 293 -4.15 -3.87 -26.85
CA GLU A 293 -5.25 -3.96 -25.89
C GLU A 293 -6.51 -3.25 -26.42
N PRO A 294 -7.58 -3.99 -26.77
CA PRO A 294 -8.87 -3.42 -27.18
C PRO A 294 -9.55 -2.67 -26.02
N HIS A 295 -9.85 -1.38 -26.21
CA HIS A 295 -10.39 -0.51 -25.16
C HIS A 295 -11.66 0.23 -25.66
N PRO A 296 -12.78 0.28 -24.90
CA PRO A 296 -14.03 0.86 -25.39
C PRO A 296 -13.91 2.32 -25.86
N GLU A 297 -13.15 3.16 -25.16
CA GLU A 297 -12.91 4.55 -25.59
C GLU A 297 -12.17 4.65 -26.94
N VAL A 298 -11.26 3.71 -27.25
CA VAL A 298 -10.52 3.65 -28.52
C VAL A 298 -11.45 3.27 -29.66
N ALA A 299 -12.35 2.31 -29.42
CA ALA A 299 -13.41 1.94 -30.36
C ALA A 299 -14.34 3.12 -30.66
N ARG A 300 -14.91 3.72 -29.61
CA ARG A 300 -15.85 4.86 -29.73
C ARG A 300 -15.23 6.04 -30.47
N LEU A 301 -13.96 6.34 -30.23
CA LEU A 301 -13.22 7.40 -30.93
C LEU A 301 -12.87 7.05 -32.38
N TYR A 302 -12.51 5.79 -32.69
CA TYR A 302 -12.19 5.34 -34.05
C TYR A 302 -13.43 5.27 -34.96
N VAL A 303 -14.54 4.75 -34.42
CA VAL A 303 -15.82 4.63 -35.14
C VAL A 303 -16.40 6.01 -35.45
N ARG A 304 -16.31 6.97 -34.52
CA ARG A 304 -16.80 8.35 -34.68
C ARG A 304 -15.70 9.33 -35.13
N ALA A 305 -14.61 8.84 -35.73
CA ALA A 305 -13.40 9.61 -36.06
C ALA A 305 -13.56 10.69 -37.16
N ARG A 306 -14.64 10.64 -37.97
CA ARG A 306 -14.94 11.65 -39.00
C ARG A 306 -16.34 12.19 -38.77
N GLY A 307 -16.49 13.52 -38.76
CA GLY A 307 -17.81 14.16 -38.80
C GLY A 307 -18.53 13.88 -40.12
N GLY A 308 -19.84 13.65 -40.07
CA GLY A 308 -20.67 13.39 -41.25
C GLY A 308 -20.69 11.93 -41.75
N ASP A 309 -20.00 10.99 -41.10
CA ASP A 309 -20.07 9.56 -41.44
C ASP A 309 -21.48 9.00 -41.15
N SER A 310 -22.06 8.28 -42.12
CA SER A 310 -23.34 7.58 -41.95
C SER A 310 -23.23 6.43 -40.95
N ALA A 311 -24.36 5.95 -40.39
CA ALA A 311 -24.34 4.80 -39.49
C ALA A 311 -23.75 3.53 -40.16
N VAL A 312 -24.03 3.33 -41.45
CA VAL A 312 -23.47 2.24 -42.26
C VAL A 312 -21.95 2.38 -42.42
N ASP A 313 -21.41 3.61 -42.51
CA ASP A 313 -19.95 3.84 -42.54
C ASP A 313 -19.29 3.66 -41.17
N ARG A 314 -19.99 4.03 -40.10
CA ARG A 314 -19.58 3.71 -38.72
C ARG A 314 -19.53 2.19 -38.49
N LEU A 315 -20.50 1.43 -39.01
CA LEU A 315 -20.48 -0.04 -39.01
C LEU A 315 -19.31 -0.62 -39.82
N LYS A 316 -18.95 -0.04 -40.98
CA LYS A 316 -17.74 -0.44 -41.73
C LYS A 316 -16.46 -0.25 -40.89
N ARG A 317 -16.36 0.82 -40.10
CA ARG A 317 -15.23 1.06 -39.17
C ARG A 317 -15.23 0.08 -38.00
N ALA A 318 -16.38 -0.23 -37.42
CA ALA A 318 -16.49 -1.23 -36.36
C ALA A 318 -16.07 -2.62 -36.86
N LYS A 319 -16.59 -3.06 -38.02
CA LYS A 319 -16.16 -4.29 -38.71
C LYS A 319 -14.66 -4.26 -39.04
N ARG A 320 -14.07 -3.10 -39.34
CA ARG A 320 -12.62 -2.96 -39.52
C ARG A 320 -11.84 -3.24 -38.23
N LEU A 321 -12.27 -2.73 -37.07
CA LEU A 321 -11.67 -3.07 -35.77
C LEU A 321 -11.80 -4.57 -35.44
N GLU A 322 -12.92 -5.19 -35.82
CA GLU A 322 -13.12 -6.64 -35.71
C GLU A 322 -12.11 -7.42 -36.55
N THR A 323 -11.81 -7.02 -37.80
CA THR A 323 -10.75 -7.68 -38.59
C THR A 323 -9.34 -7.58 -37.97
N LEU A 324 -9.14 -6.77 -36.94
CA LEU A 324 -7.89 -6.69 -36.18
C LEU A 324 -7.91 -7.57 -34.91
N ARG A 325 -9.07 -7.73 -34.25
CA ARG A 325 -9.23 -8.43 -32.95
C ARG A 325 -10.62 -9.09 -32.78
N GLY A 326 -11.02 -9.93 -33.74
CA GLY A 326 -12.39 -10.47 -33.80
C GLY A 326 -12.82 -11.33 -32.61
N ASN A 327 -11.90 -12.09 -31.99
CA ASN A 327 -12.19 -12.86 -30.77
C ASN A 327 -11.96 -12.00 -29.51
N ASN A 328 -12.76 -10.96 -29.32
CA ASN A 328 -12.72 -10.10 -28.14
C ASN A 328 -14.08 -9.43 -27.90
N ALA A 329 -14.60 -9.52 -26.68
CA ALA A 329 -15.93 -9.00 -26.33
C ALA A 329 -16.10 -7.49 -26.63
N VAL A 330 -15.08 -6.65 -26.34
CA VAL A 330 -15.13 -5.21 -26.65
C VAL A 330 -15.24 -4.97 -28.16
N SER A 331 -14.56 -5.78 -28.98
CA SER A 331 -14.66 -5.67 -30.44
C SER A 331 -16.02 -6.10 -30.97
N LEU A 332 -16.62 -7.16 -30.41
CA LEU A 332 -17.95 -7.64 -30.81
C LEU A 332 -19.04 -6.66 -30.37
N ALA A 333 -18.99 -6.16 -29.13
CA ALA A 333 -19.88 -5.12 -28.62
C ALA A 333 -19.78 -3.83 -29.45
N THR A 334 -18.58 -3.43 -29.88
CA THR A 334 -18.39 -2.27 -30.79
C THR A 334 -19.10 -2.46 -32.12
N VAL A 335 -19.10 -3.69 -32.67
CA VAL A 335 -19.84 -4.01 -33.91
C VAL A 335 -21.34 -4.05 -33.66
N ALA A 336 -21.79 -4.54 -32.51
CA ALA A 336 -23.20 -4.54 -32.13
C ALA A 336 -23.75 -3.11 -31.91
N GLU A 337 -23.06 -2.24 -31.15
CA GLU A 337 -23.38 -0.80 -31.00
C GLU A 337 -23.57 -0.15 -32.39
N ALA A 338 -22.61 -0.34 -33.29
CA ALA A 338 -22.63 0.25 -34.63
C ALA A 338 -23.63 -0.39 -35.60
N ALA A 339 -24.03 -1.65 -35.37
CA ALA A 339 -25.04 -2.35 -36.16
C ALA A 339 -26.45 -1.92 -35.76
N LEU A 340 -26.70 -1.73 -34.46
CA LEU A 340 -27.93 -1.15 -33.94
C LEU A 340 -28.14 0.28 -34.46
N GLU A 341 -27.09 1.13 -34.41
CA GLU A 341 -27.12 2.46 -35.03
C GLU A 341 -27.46 2.42 -36.53
N ALA A 342 -27.08 1.35 -37.24
CA ALA A 342 -27.31 1.15 -38.67
C ALA A 342 -28.63 0.41 -39.00
N ARG A 343 -29.41 0.00 -37.99
CA ARG A 343 -30.61 -0.88 -38.10
C ARG A 343 -30.34 -2.25 -38.75
N GLU A 344 -29.12 -2.76 -38.57
CA GLU A 344 -28.69 -4.10 -39.00
C GLU A 344 -28.92 -5.11 -37.85
N LEU A 345 -30.19 -5.29 -37.48
CA LEU A 345 -30.60 -5.83 -36.17
C LEU A 345 -30.20 -7.30 -35.94
N GLU A 346 -30.32 -8.17 -36.95
CA GLU A 346 -29.83 -9.56 -36.87
C GLU A 346 -28.33 -9.62 -36.53
N LEU A 347 -27.54 -8.74 -37.16
CA LEU A 347 -26.09 -8.66 -36.97
C LEU A 347 -25.76 -8.05 -35.60
N ALA A 348 -26.56 -7.07 -35.15
CA ALA A 348 -26.45 -6.51 -33.81
C ALA A 348 -26.66 -7.59 -32.74
N ARG A 349 -27.79 -8.33 -32.80
CA ARG A 349 -28.12 -9.43 -31.87
C ARG A 349 -27.03 -10.50 -31.86
N THR A 350 -26.66 -11.01 -33.04
CA THR A 350 -25.60 -12.03 -33.20
C THR A 350 -24.28 -11.62 -32.55
N LYS A 351 -23.89 -10.34 -32.67
CA LYS A 351 -22.62 -9.82 -32.12
C LYS A 351 -22.72 -9.49 -30.63
N ALA A 352 -23.87 -9.03 -30.14
CA ALA A 352 -24.11 -8.77 -28.72
C ALA A 352 -24.16 -10.07 -27.92
N GLU A 353 -24.87 -11.11 -28.39
CA GLU A 353 -24.82 -12.43 -27.76
C GLU A 353 -23.40 -13.02 -27.72
N ALA A 354 -22.65 -12.91 -28.83
CA ALA A 354 -21.27 -13.40 -28.90
C ALA A 354 -20.33 -12.61 -27.96
N ALA A 355 -20.60 -11.32 -27.73
CA ALA A 355 -19.91 -10.55 -26.68
C ALA A 355 -20.28 -11.06 -25.28
N ALA A 356 -21.57 -11.29 -25.00
CA ALA A 356 -22.06 -11.76 -23.70
C ALA A 356 -21.50 -13.14 -23.33
N ARG A 357 -21.39 -14.07 -24.31
CA ARG A 357 -20.75 -15.38 -24.16
C ARG A 357 -19.26 -15.30 -23.81
N LEU A 358 -18.54 -14.30 -24.33
CA LEU A 358 -17.10 -14.11 -24.06
C LEU A 358 -16.83 -13.36 -22.75
N ALA A 359 -17.63 -12.33 -22.44
CA ALA A 359 -17.53 -11.55 -21.22
C ALA A 359 -18.91 -10.93 -20.90
N PRO A 360 -19.71 -11.56 -20.01
CA PRO A 360 -20.97 -10.97 -19.58
C PRO A 360 -20.73 -9.71 -18.75
N SER A 361 -21.34 -8.59 -19.14
CA SER A 361 -21.32 -7.33 -18.40
C SER A 361 -22.63 -6.55 -18.58
N GLU A 362 -22.87 -5.60 -17.68
CA GLU A 362 -24.05 -4.74 -17.67
C GLU A 362 -24.35 -4.12 -19.04
N SER A 363 -23.39 -3.41 -19.65
CA SER A 363 -23.60 -2.74 -20.96
C SER A 363 -23.93 -3.70 -22.11
N VAL A 364 -23.45 -4.95 -22.09
CA VAL A 364 -23.73 -5.92 -23.16
C VAL A 364 -25.16 -6.46 -23.06
N PHE A 365 -25.68 -6.67 -21.84
CA PHE A 365 -27.09 -7.04 -21.65
C PHE A 365 -28.05 -5.86 -21.83
N LEU A 366 -27.65 -4.63 -21.50
CA LEU A 366 -28.41 -3.43 -21.88
C LEU A 366 -28.47 -3.27 -23.41
N LEU A 367 -27.35 -3.47 -24.12
CA LEU A 367 -27.34 -3.46 -25.58
C LEU A 367 -28.25 -4.54 -26.19
N LEU A 368 -28.36 -5.71 -25.56
CA LEU A 368 -29.35 -6.73 -25.96
C LEU A 368 -30.79 -6.24 -25.73
N ALA A 369 -31.08 -5.54 -24.63
CA ALA A 369 -32.39 -4.92 -24.40
C ALA A 369 -32.71 -3.86 -25.47
N ASP A 370 -31.77 -2.96 -25.78
CA ASP A 370 -31.90 -1.94 -26.83
C ASP A 370 -32.18 -2.56 -28.22
N ILE A 371 -31.58 -3.74 -28.50
CA ILE A 371 -31.80 -4.50 -29.74
C ILE A 371 -33.21 -5.10 -29.77
N GLU A 372 -33.71 -5.66 -28.66
CA GLU A 372 -35.08 -6.20 -28.62
C GLU A 372 -36.15 -5.09 -28.69
N GLU A 373 -35.92 -3.92 -28.10
CA GLU A 373 -36.76 -2.74 -28.29
C GLU A 373 -36.76 -2.27 -29.76
N ALA A 374 -35.60 -2.30 -30.41
CA ALA A 374 -35.44 -1.85 -31.79
C ALA A 374 -36.00 -2.81 -32.86
N ASP A 375 -36.24 -4.08 -32.53
CA ASP A 375 -36.63 -5.16 -33.46
C ASP A 375 -38.04 -5.71 -33.19
N THR A 376 -38.39 -5.98 -31.93
CA THR A 376 -39.67 -6.62 -31.56
C THR A 376 -40.56 -5.76 -30.67
N GLY A 377 -39.99 -4.90 -29.81
CA GLY A 377 -40.74 -4.12 -28.82
C GLY A 377 -41.36 -4.96 -27.68
N ASP A 378 -40.99 -6.23 -27.55
CA ASP A 378 -41.53 -7.14 -26.52
C ASP A 378 -40.99 -6.76 -25.13
N GLU A 379 -41.84 -6.12 -24.32
CA GLU A 379 -41.49 -5.70 -22.96
C GLU A 379 -41.01 -6.86 -22.07
N GLY A 380 -41.46 -8.09 -22.31
CA GLY A 380 -41.04 -9.27 -21.55
C GLY A 380 -39.58 -9.63 -21.83
N ARG A 381 -39.18 -9.61 -23.10
CA ARG A 381 -37.78 -9.86 -23.53
C ARG A 381 -36.86 -8.70 -23.12
N ILE A 382 -37.33 -7.46 -23.19
CA ILE A 382 -36.61 -6.27 -22.68
C ILE A 382 -36.39 -6.39 -21.15
N ARG A 383 -37.45 -6.66 -20.36
CA ARG A 383 -37.36 -6.84 -18.90
C ARG A 383 -36.43 -7.99 -18.50
N HIS A 384 -36.42 -9.09 -19.25
CA HIS A 384 -35.49 -10.20 -19.05
C HIS A 384 -34.02 -9.75 -19.17
N TRP A 385 -33.68 -9.04 -20.25
CA TRP A 385 -32.32 -8.53 -20.44
C TRP A 385 -31.92 -7.47 -19.41
N MET A 386 -32.82 -6.55 -19.03
CA MET A 386 -32.57 -5.60 -17.95
C MET A 386 -32.33 -6.30 -16.59
N ALA A 387 -33.12 -7.34 -16.28
CA ALA A 387 -32.94 -8.15 -15.07
C ALA A 387 -31.63 -8.98 -15.10
N GLN A 388 -31.08 -9.28 -16.29
CA GLN A 388 -29.78 -9.92 -16.44
C GLN A 388 -28.63 -8.91 -16.31
N ALA A 389 -28.77 -7.70 -16.86
CA ALA A 389 -27.81 -6.61 -16.69
C ALA A 389 -27.61 -6.25 -15.20
N LEU A 390 -28.69 -6.16 -14.43
CA LEU A 390 -28.65 -5.88 -12.98
C LEU A 390 -27.90 -6.94 -12.14
N ARG A 391 -27.87 -8.19 -12.61
CA ARG A 391 -27.16 -9.31 -11.96
C ARG A 391 -25.73 -9.51 -12.48
N SER A 392 -25.36 -8.79 -13.54
CA SER A 392 -24.07 -8.97 -14.23
C SER A 392 -22.93 -8.16 -13.60
N PRO A 393 -21.66 -8.52 -13.89
CA PRO A 393 -20.51 -7.68 -13.57
C PRO A 393 -20.67 -6.27 -14.12
N ARG A 394 -20.34 -5.27 -13.29
CA ARG A 394 -20.26 -3.85 -13.69
C ARG A 394 -19.17 -3.69 -14.74
N ASP A 395 -19.42 -2.85 -15.74
CA ASP A 395 -18.44 -2.58 -16.80
C ASP A 395 -17.15 -1.98 -16.23
N PRO A 396 -15.98 -2.28 -16.85
CA PRO A 396 -14.74 -1.59 -16.56
C PRO A 396 -14.85 -0.07 -16.72
N ALA A 397 -14.30 0.66 -15.76
CA ALA A 397 -14.25 2.12 -15.74
C ALA A 397 -12.90 2.60 -15.19
N TRP A 398 -12.63 3.91 -15.30
CA TRP A 398 -11.46 4.51 -14.67
C TRP A 398 -11.71 4.66 -13.16
N THR A 399 -10.96 3.94 -12.33
CA THR A 399 -11.14 3.94 -10.87
C THR A 399 -9.85 4.32 -10.13
N ALA A 400 -9.97 5.15 -9.09
CA ALA A 400 -8.88 5.54 -8.19
C ALA A 400 -9.43 5.80 -6.78
N ASP A 401 -8.80 5.25 -5.74
CA ASP A 401 -9.05 5.58 -4.33
C ASP A 401 -10.54 5.56 -3.90
N GLY A 402 -11.33 4.63 -4.46
CA GLY A 402 -12.76 4.48 -4.21
C GLY A 402 -13.68 5.31 -5.13
N VAL A 403 -13.13 6.24 -5.92
CA VAL A 403 -13.88 7.03 -6.91
C VAL A 403 -13.83 6.35 -8.28
N THR A 404 -14.99 6.32 -8.95
CA THR A 404 -15.14 5.88 -10.33
C THR A 404 -15.40 7.09 -11.24
N SER A 405 -14.77 7.13 -12.40
CA SER A 405 -14.90 8.18 -13.42
C SER A 405 -15.20 7.56 -14.79
N PRO A 406 -16.12 8.15 -15.59
CA PRO A 406 -16.37 7.73 -16.98
C PRO A 406 -15.27 8.17 -17.96
N THR A 407 -14.31 8.99 -17.51
CA THR A 407 -13.21 9.52 -18.33
C THR A 407 -11.91 9.49 -17.52
N TRP A 408 -10.79 9.18 -18.18
CA TRP A 408 -9.49 9.16 -17.51
C TRP A 408 -9.13 10.53 -16.91
N LEU A 409 -8.63 10.51 -15.67
CA LEU A 409 -8.05 11.67 -14.99
C LEU A 409 -6.59 11.37 -14.64
N PRO A 410 -5.66 12.33 -14.79
CA PRO A 410 -4.24 12.11 -14.49
C PRO A 410 -3.94 11.99 -13.00
N VAL A 411 -4.83 12.52 -12.15
CA VAL A 411 -4.64 12.72 -10.71
C VAL A 411 -5.91 12.30 -9.97
N SER A 412 -5.77 11.59 -8.86
CA SER A 412 -6.90 11.25 -7.98
C SER A 412 -7.48 12.48 -7.29
N PRO A 413 -8.81 12.70 -7.31
CA PRO A 413 -9.44 13.80 -6.57
C PRO A 413 -9.45 13.60 -5.04
N VAL A 414 -9.13 12.39 -4.55
CA VAL A 414 -9.16 12.07 -3.11
C VAL A 414 -7.76 12.10 -2.50
N SER A 415 -6.81 11.33 -3.05
CA SER A 415 -5.43 11.29 -2.52
C SER A 415 -4.55 12.42 -3.05
N GLY A 416 -4.88 12.95 -4.23
CA GLY A 416 -4.04 13.85 -5.00
C GLY A 416 -2.90 13.16 -5.77
N ARG A 417 -2.85 11.82 -5.79
CA ARG A 417 -1.76 11.04 -6.40
C ARG A 417 -1.83 11.06 -7.94
N LEU A 418 -0.68 11.25 -8.59
CA LEU A 418 -0.46 11.16 -10.04
C LEU A 418 -0.40 9.69 -10.50
N ASP A 419 -1.01 9.39 -11.65
CA ASP A 419 -1.09 8.03 -12.24
C ASP A 419 -1.81 7.03 -11.29
N ALA A 420 -2.88 7.50 -10.66
CA ALA A 420 -3.68 6.73 -9.70
C ALA A 420 -4.90 6.03 -10.30
N PHE A 421 -5.31 6.39 -11.52
CA PHE A 421 -6.50 5.86 -12.19
C PHE A 421 -6.19 4.62 -13.03
N GLU A 422 -6.82 3.51 -12.66
CA GLU A 422 -6.70 2.20 -13.32
C GLU A 422 -8.02 1.84 -14.04
N TRP A 423 -7.92 1.18 -15.19
CA TRP A 423 -9.08 0.68 -15.93
C TRP A 423 -9.47 -0.71 -15.41
N LYS A 424 -10.57 -0.81 -14.66
CA LYS A 424 -11.05 -2.06 -14.05
C LYS A 424 -12.54 -1.98 -13.70
N ALA A 425 -13.18 -3.13 -13.55
CA ALA A 425 -14.56 -3.19 -13.03
C ALA A 425 -14.59 -2.68 -11.58
N PRO A 426 -15.50 -1.75 -11.22
CA PRO A 426 -15.66 -1.32 -9.84
C PRO A 426 -16.24 -2.46 -8.98
N PRO A 427 -15.89 -2.56 -7.69
CA PRO A 427 -16.44 -3.58 -6.80
C PRO A 427 -17.95 -3.35 -6.62
N SER A 428 -18.76 -4.31 -7.07
CA SER A 428 -20.22 -4.24 -6.95
C SER A 428 -20.65 -4.65 -5.53
N PRO A 429 -21.33 -3.77 -4.75
CA PRO A 429 -21.82 -4.14 -3.42
C PRO A 429 -22.92 -5.22 -3.48
N LEU A 430 -23.58 -5.39 -4.63
CA LEU A 430 -24.59 -6.44 -4.86
C LEU A 430 -23.99 -7.82 -5.19
N ALA A 431 -22.67 -7.92 -5.43
CA ALA A 431 -22.01 -9.21 -5.64
C ALA A 431 -21.77 -10.00 -4.34
N GLY A 432 -22.16 -9.44 -3.18
CA GLY A 432 -21.95 -10.03 -1.85
C GLY A 432 -23.07 -10.97 -1.37
N ALA A 433 -23.81 -11.63 -2.27
CA ALA A 433 -24.85 -12.61 -1.88
C ALA A 433 -25.25 -13.63 -2.99
N THR A 434 -24.45 -13.86 -4.03
CA THR A 434 -24.71 -14.95 -5.00
C THR A 434 -24.06 -16.26 -4.56
N GLU A 435 -24.86 -17.14 -3.94
CA GLU A 435 -24.56 -18.56 -3.77
C GLU A 435 -24.43 -19.22 -5.15
N ASP A 436 -23.22 -19.62 -5.55
CA ASP A 436 -22.80 -20.41 -6.73
C ASP A 436 -23.34 -20.04 -8.13
N GLY A 437 -24.22 -19.03 -8.23
CA GLY A 437 -24.89 -18.57 -9.44
C GLY A 437 -24.03 -17.70 -10.34
N ARG A 438 -22.94 -18.26 -10.89
CA ARG A 438 -22.24 -17.65 -12.03
C ARG A 438 -23.20 -17.62 -13.21
N LEU A 439 -23.66 -16.43 -13.62
CA LEU A 439 -24.59 -16.27 -14.74
C LEU A 439 -24.03 -16.93 -16.01
N ASP A 440 -24.61 -18.06 -16.43
CA ASP A 440 -24.30 -18.67 -17.72
C ASP A 440 -25.00 -17.87 -18.83
N PRO A 441 -24.26 -17.26 -19.78
CA PRO A 441 -24.86 -16.49 -20.86
C PRO A 441 -25.73 -17.34 -21.80
N ASP A 442 -25.41 -18.62 -21.99
CA ASP A 442 -26.22 -19.51 -22.83
C ASP A 442 -27.54 -19.89 -22.16
N ASP A 443 -27.57 -20.08 -20.83
CA ASP A 443 -28.86 -20.25 -20.12
C ASP A 443 -29.67 -18.95 -20.08
N ALA A 444 -29.01 -17.78 -20.02
CA ALA A 444 -29.69 -16.49 -20.16
C ALA A 444 -30.34 -16.31 -21.56
N ILE A 445 -29.71 -16.84 -22.61
CA ILE A 445 -30.23 -16.84 -23.98
C ILE A 445 -31.32 -17.91 -24.16
N ARG A 446 -31.17 -19.11 -23.58
CA ARG A 446 -32.19 -20.18 -23.61
C ARG A 446 -33.46 -19.82 -22.84
N SER A 447 -33.35 -19.02 -21.78
CA SER A 447 -34.48 -18.61 -20.92
C SER A 447 -35.22 -17.36 -21.42
N LEU A 448 -34.92 -16.88 -22.64
CA LEU A 448 -35.70 -15.83 -23.29
C LEU A 448 -37.20 -16.21 -23.34
N PRO A 449 -38.11 -15.34 -22.88
CA PRO A 449 -39.54 -15.58 -23.07
C PRO A 449 -39.87 -15.57 -24.58
N PRO A 450 -40.82 -16.42 -25.02
CA PRO A 450 -41.25 -16.45 -26.41
C PRO A 450 -41.88 -15.12 -26.78
N VAL A 451 -41.60 -14.64 -27.99
CA VAL A 451 -42.19 -13.39 -28.52
C VAL A 451 -43.71 -13.46 -28.43
N ALA A 452 -44.31 -12.52 -27.71
CA ALA A 452 -45.76 -12.41 -27.66
C ALA A 452 -46.30 -12.11 -29.06
N PRO A 453 -47.26 -12.90 -29.61
CA PRO A 453 -47.86 -12.58 -30.89
C PRO A 453 -48.61 -11.26 -30.78
N ASP A 454 -48.42 -10.41 -31.78
CA ASP A 454 -48.81 -9.01 -31.83
C ASP A 454 -50.28 -8.79 -31.39
N GLN A 455 -50.47 -8.39 -30.12
CA GLN A 455 -51.78 -7.94 -29.64
C GLN A 455 -52.02 -6.54 -30.21
N GLN A 456 -52.49 -6.52 -31.46
CA GLN A 456 -52.91 -5.33 -32.20
C GLN A 456 -53.60 -4.36 -31.24
N ALA A 457 -53.00 -3.19 -31.06
CA ALA A 457 -53.40 -2.24 -30.02
C ALA A 457 -54.90 -1.97 -30.04
N THR A 458 -55.64 -2.58 -29.11
CA THR A 458 -57.09 -2.46 -29.02
C THR A 458 -57.39 -1.01 -28.65
N ALA A 459 -57.77 -0.21 -29.64
CA ALA A 459 -57.95 1.22 -29.47
C ALA A 459 -58.88 1.49 -28.27
N PRO A 460 -58.50 2.41 -27.35
CA PRO A 460 -59.24 2.59 -26.11
C PRO A 460 -60.68 3.02 -26.42
N ALA A 461 -61.62 2.11 -26.18
CA ALA A 461 -63.03 2.35 -26.43
C ALA A 461 -63.51 3.54 -25.58
N ALA A 462 -64.04 4.57 -26.24
CA ALA A 462 -64.52 5.76 -25.55
C ALA A 462 -65.66 5.40 -24.57
N PRO A 463 -65.67 5.95 -23.35
CA PRO A 463 -66.67 5.60 -22.34
C PRO A 463 -68.05 6.13 -22.75
N ALA A 464 -68.94 5.23 -23.17
CA ALA A 464 -70.36 5.54 -23.36
C ALA A 464 -71.03 5.81 -22.00
N ALA A 465 -71.77 6.91 -21.90
CA ALA A 465 -72.29 7.42 -20.62
C ALA A 465 -73.49 6.63 -20.07
N THR A 466 -73.65 6.69 -18.75
CA THR A 466 -74.57 5.88 -17.95
C THR A 466 -76.05 6.28 -18.08
N ARG A 467 -76.93 5.27 -18.13
CA ARG A 467 -78.31 5.24 -17.61
C ARG A 467 -78.65 3.77 -17.29
N SER A 468 -79.15 3.34 -16.13
CA SER A 468 -79.85 4.00 -15.00
C SER A 468 -81.20 4.63 -15.41
N GLU A 469 -82.32 4.45 -14.70
CA GLU A 469 -82.59 3.82 -13.39
C GLU A 469 -83.55 2.60 -13.62
N GLU A 470 -84.08 1.83 -12.68
CA GLU A 470 -84.73 2.02 -11.36
C GLU A 470 -84.78 0.64 -10.65
N SER A 471 -85.12 0.42 -9.37
CA SER A 471 -85.30 1.19 -8.11
C SER A 471 -85.48 0.12 -7.00
N GLN A 472 -85.32 0.31 -5.68
CA GLN A 472 -84.80 1.39 -4.81
C GLN A 472 -84.27 0.72 -3.51
N PRO A 473 -83.61 1.43 -2.56
CA PRO A 473 -82.82 0.81 -1.49
C PRO A 473 -83.59 0.53 -0.19
N VAL A 474 -82.97 -0.17 0.77
CA VAL A 474 -82.99 0.17 2.21
C VAL A 474 -81.68 -0.31 2.90
N LEU A 475 -81.25 0.52 3.87
CA LEU A 475 -80.17 0.40 4.87
C LEU A 475 -80.28 -0.87 5.77
N GLU A 476 -79.30 -1.38 6.53
CA GLU A 476 -77.86 -1.11 6.75
C GLU A 476 -77.25 -2.31 7.56
N ALA A 477 -75.99 -2.23 8.02
CA ALA A 477 -75.17 -3.17 8.82
C ALA A 477 -75.89 -4.30 9.63
N GLU A 478 -75.34 -5.51 9.80
CA GLU A 478 -74.03 -5.79 10.45
C GLU A 478 -73.41 -7.20 10.11
N ARG A 479 -72.46 -7.68 10.93
CA ARG A 479 -71.72 -8.97 10.83
C ARG A 479 -72.51 -10.15 11.50
N PRO A 480 -72.11 -11.45 11.48
CA PRO A 480 -70.89 -12.11 10.92
C PRO A 480 -71.15 -13.42 10.09
N THR A 481 -70.09 -14.21 9.86
CA THR A 481 -70.06 -15.57 9.25
C THR A 481 -70.95 -16.62 9.95
N PRO A 482 -71.42 -17.69 9.26
CA PRO A 482 -70.91 -19.05 9.59
C PRO A 482 -71.00 -20.18 8.50
N THR A 483 -70.27 -21.29 8.73
CA THR A 483 -70.72 -22.73 8.61
C THR A 483 -71.27 -23.28 7.27
N SER A 484 -70.48 -24.01 6.45
CA SER A 484 -70.24 -25.50 6.47
C SER A 484 -70.89 -26.23 5.25
N ALA A 485 -70.76 -27.53 4.94
CA ALA A 485 -70.13 -28.76 5.50
C ALA A 485 -69.96 -29.81 4.35
N PRO A 486 -69.78 -31.14 4.58
CA PRO A 486 -68.92 -31.91 5.48
C PRO A 486 -67.95 -32.85 4.69
N ILE A 487 -67.07 -33.67 5.33
CA ILE A 487 -67.27 -35.11 5.66
C ILE A 487 -66.13 -35.58 6.62
N LYS A 488 -66.28 -36.77 7.23
CA LYS A 488 -65.81 -37.14 8.58
C LYS A 488 -64.41 -37.80 8.72
N LEU A 489 -63.89 -37.67 9.95
CA LEU A 489 -62.88 -38.45 10.72
C LEU A 489 -63.04 -40.00 10.65
N PRO A 490 -62.12 -40.83 11.23
CA PRO A 490 -61.04 -40.55 12.22
C PRO A 490 -59.62 -41.07 11.78
N GLU A 491 -58.53 -41.21 12.55
CA GLU A 491 -58.14 -41.00 13.98
C GLU A 491 -56.61 -40.61 14.02
N ARG A 492 -55.68 -40.79 14.99
CA ARG A 492 -55.57 -41.42 16.35
C ARG A 492 -54.71 -40.57 17.32
N LYS A 493 -53.51 -41.02 17.74
CA LYS A 493 -52.54 -40.36 18.66
C LYS A 493 -51.09 -40.85 18.43
N GLU A 494 -50.14 -40.00 18.81
CA GLU A 494 -48.76 -40.27 19.31
C GLU A 494 -48.62 -41.52 20.23
N PRO A 495 -47.42 -42.15 20.40
CA PRO A 495 -46.21 -41.45 20.91
C PRO A 495 -44.78 -41.99 20.61
N ALA A 496 -43.78 -41.17 21.00
CA ALA A 496 -42.43 -41.53 21.50
C ALA A 496 -41.38 -42.24 20.58
N ALA A 497 -40.11 -42.09 20.98
CA ALA A 497 -38.88 -42.68 20.41
C ALA A 497 -38.14 -43.50 21.50
N PRO A 498 -36.90 -44.04 21.32
CA PRO A 498 -36.03 -44.28 20.14
C PRO A 498 -35.75 -45.83 20.03
N PRO A 499 -34.59 -46.40 19.60
CA PRO A 499 -33.42 -45.91 18.85
C PRO A 499 -33.05 -46.75 17.60
N ALA A 500 -31.94 -46.40 16.92
CA ALA A 500 -31.35 -47.14 15.82
C ALA A 500 -30.29 -48.18 16.27
N LYS A 501 -30.04 -49.22 15.45
CA LYS A 501 -28.89 -50.14 15.58
C LYS A 501 -28.58 -50.85 14.25
N GLY A 502 -27.30 -50.87 13.87
CA GLY A 502 -26.72 -51.76 12.85
C GLY A 502 -26.92 -51.33 11.39
N GLU A 503 -26.00 -51.62 10.47
CA GLU A 503 -24.62 -52.13 10.64
C GLU A 503 -23.82 -51.92 9.34
N GLU A 504 -22.47 -52.01 9.42
CA GLU A 504 -21.50 -52.13 8.30
C GLU A 504 -21.29 -50.95 7.33
N THR A 505 -20.10 -50.67 6.77
CA THR A 505 -18.67 -50.92 7.17
C THR A 505 -17.78 -49.98 6.34
N GLU A 506 -16.74 -49.37 6.93
CA GLU A 506 -15.33 -49.32 6.46
C GLU A 506 -14.49 -48.36 7.33
N GLU A 507 -13.19 -48.63 7.43
CA GLU A 507 -12.27 -48.07 8.44
C GLU A 507 -11.16 -47.23 7.78
N GLU A 508 -10.80 -46.08 8.38
CA GLU A 508 -9.45 -45.52 8.22
C GLU A 508 -9.04 -44.77 9.52
N GLU A 509 -7.87 -45.13 10.08
CA GLU A 509 -7.48 -44.71 11.44
C GLU A 509 -6.87 -43.29 11.50
N ALA A 510 -7.47 -42.41 12.31
CA ALA A 510 -6.88 -41.12 12.67
C ALA A 510 -6.13 -41.20 14.02
N ALA A 511 -4.80 -41.34 13.99
CA ALA A 511 -3.97 -41.47 15.19
C ALA A 511 -3.83 -40.13 15.98
N PRO A 512 -4.26 -40.05 17.26
CA PRO A 512 -4.21 -38.82 18.05
C PRO A 512 -2.84 -38.61 18.73
N PHE A 513 -2.06 -37.62 18.28
CA PHE A 513 -0.79 -37.23 18.91
C PHE A 513 -0.98 -36.22 20.05
N PHE A 514 -1.07 -36.67 21.30
CA PHE A 514 -0.87 -35.83 22.48
C PHE A 514 -0.34 -36.65 23.67
N GLY A 515 0.65 -36.12 24.40
CA GLY A 515 0.98 -36.64 25.74
C GLY A 515 2.45 -36.61 26.20
N ARG A 516 3.09 -35.44 26.31
CA ARG A 516 4.18 -35.18 27.28
C ARG A 516 4.12 -33.75 27.85
N PRO A 517 4.18 -33.55 29.19
CA PRO A 517 4.23 -32.24 29.88
C PRO A 517 5.72 -31.80 30.09
N PRO A 518 6.09 -30.73 30.84
CA PRO A 518 7.20 -29.85 30.44
C PRO A 518 8.57 -30.09 31.11
N ASP A 519 9.53 -29.22 30.75
CA ASP A 519 10.88 -28.99 31.31
C ASP A 519 11.93 -30.11 31.17
N ASP A 520 12.79 -29.99 30.14
CA ASP A 520 14.27 -29.97 30.29
C ASP A 520 14.94 -29.38 29.00
N PRO A 521 16.04 -28.59 29.05
CA PRO A 521 16.58 -27.88 27.88
C PRO A 521 17.76 -28.59 27.19
N GLY A 522 17.49 -29.30 26.08
CA GLY A 522 18.52 -29.96 25.25
C GLY A 522 19.12 -29.08 24.15
N VAL A 523 20.46 -29.03 24.06
CA VAL A 523 21.20 -28.34 22.98
C VAL A 523 21.02 -29.04 21.64
N ARG A 524 20.78 -28.28 20.55
CA ARG A 524 20.83 -28.80 19.18
C ARG A 524 22.21 -28.59 18.56
N GLU A 525 22.91 -29.69 18.31
CA GLU A 525 24.13 -29.68 17.48
C GLU A 525 23.81 -29.50 15.99
N ARG A 526 24.84 -29.20 15.19
CA ARG A 526 24.71 -28.99 13.75
C ARG A 526 24.81 -30.31 13.00
N MET A 527 23.87 -30.57 12.10
CA MET A 527 24.17 -31.31 10.87
C MET A 527 24.12 -30.36 9.67
N VAL A 528 25.01 -30.60 8.72
CA VAL A 528 25.16 -29.85 7.48
C VAL A 528 24.94 -30.82 6.33
N GLU A 529 23.96 -30.55 5.49
CA GLU A 529 23.90 -31.04 4.12
C GLU A 529 23.62 -29.87 3.19
N GLU A 530 24.08 -29.99 1.94
CA GLU A 530 24.22 -28.86 1.02
C GLU A 530 23.09 -28.80 -0.02
N GLY A 531 22.88 -27.61 -0.59
CA GLY A 531 22.45 -27.51 -1.99
C GLY A 531 21.04 -27.01 -2.30
N SER A 532 20.81 -25.70 -2.14
CA SER A 532 20.06 -24.96 -3.17
C SER A 532 20.55 -23.52 -3.29
N LYS A 533 20.47 -22.93 -4.50
CA LYS A 533 20.92 -21.55 -4.78
C LYS A 533 19.75 -20.58 -4.64
N ALA A 534 19.74 -19.80 -3.56
CA ALA A 534 18.82 -18.66 -3.39
C ALA A 534 19.58 -17.43 -2.88
N SER A 535 19.70 -16.40 -3.73
CA SER A 535 20.40 -15.16 -3.40
C SER A 535 19.51 -14.20 -2.60
N PHE A 536 19.47 -14.36 -1.28
CA PHE A 536 18.81 -13.36 -0.41
C PHE A 536 19.69 -12.12 -0.24
N ARG A 537 19.20 -10.97 -0.75
CA ARG A 537 19.68 -9.65 -0.33
C ARG A 537 18.88 -9.22 0.89
N LEU A 538 19.57 -8.81 1.95
CA LEU A 538 18.98 -8.19 3.13
C LEU A 538 19.15 -6.68 3.05
N PHE A 539 18.03 -5.97 2.95
CA PHE A 539 17.80 -4.58 3.36
C PHE A 539 16.31 -4.43 3.68
#